data_AF-C6W7J8-F1
#
_entry.id   AF-C6W7J8-F1
#
_cell.length_a   1.000
_cell.length_b   1.000
_cell.length_c   1.000
_cell.angle_alpha   90.00
_cell.angle_beta   90.00
_cell.angle_gamma   90.00
#
_symmetry.space_group_name_H-M   'P 1'
#
loop_
_entity.id
_entity.type
_entity.pdbx_description
1 polymer ?
#
loop_
_entity_poly.entity_id
_entity_poly.type
_entity_poly.pdbx_seq_one_letter_code
_entity_poly.pdbx_strand_id
1 'polypeptide(L)'
;MLTLYGIPNCDTIKKARTWLDKNKVAYQFYDYRKDGISPEKVASWFSEFPWDKVLNKASTTWKELSDEEKANVTNAQSAAKLLSANPTAIKRPVIEDESGKALTLGYNEKIYQETYLK
;
A
#
# COMPACT_ATOMS: atom_id res chain seq x y z
N MET A 1 -0.54 -15.72 7.94
CA MET A 1 -0.44 -14.47 8.76
C MET A 1 -0.53 -13.27 7.83
N LEU A 2 -1.24 -12.21 8.20
CA LEU A 2 -1.39 -11.02 7.34
C LEU A 2 -0.11 -10.18 7.33
N THR A 3 0.15 -9.47 6.24
CA THR A 3 1.22 -8.47 6.17
C THR A 3 0.64 -7.08 5.91
N LEU A 4 0.82 -6.16 6.85
CA LEU A 4 0.44 -4.75 6.73
C LEU A 4 1.64 -3.94 6.29
N TYR A 5 1.55 -3.41 5.08
CA TYR A 5 2.61 -2.62 4.50
C TYR A 5 2.36 -1.12 4.66
N GLY A 6 3.40 -0.37 5.01
CA GLY A 6 3.27 1.07 5.19
C GLY A 6 4.54 1.77 5.64
N ILE A 7 4.33 2.92 6.29
CA ILE A 7 5.37 3.64 7.02
C ILE A 7 4.87 3.92 8.45
N PRO A 8 5.73 3.95 9.46
CA PRO A 8 5.31 4.08 10.86
C PRO A 8 4.64 5.43 11.15
N ASN A 9 5.10 6.49 10.50
CA ASN A 9 4.61 7.86 10.70
C ASN A 9 3.50 8.23 9.71
N CYS A 10 2.39 7.48 9.73
CA CYS A 10 1.20 7.78 8.92
C CYS A 10 -0.07 7.51 9.72
N ASP A 11 -0.98 8.50 9.80
CA ASP A 11 -2.21 8.38 10.59
C ASP A 11 -3.13 7.26 10.10
N THR A 12 -3.17 7.03 8.79
CA THR A 12 -3.94 5.91 8.20
C THR A 12 -3.39 4.56 8.64
N ILE A 13 -2.06 4.42 8.75
CA ILE A 13 -1.41 3.21 9.26
C ILE A 13 -1.74 3.02 10.74
N LYS A 14 -1.67 4.09 11.55
CA LYS A 14 -2.06 4.03 12.97
C LYS A 14 -3.51 3.55 13.13
N LYS A 15 -4.45 4.13 12.37
CA LYS A 15 -5.87 3.72 12.39
C LYS A 15 -6.05 2.25 12.03
N ALA A 16 -5.38 1.78 10.97
CA ALA A 16 -5.45 0.39 10.55
C ALA A 16 -4.89 -0.57 11.61
N ARG A 17 -3.73 -0.26 12.20
CA ARG A 17 -3.11 -1.07 13.26
C ARG A 17 -4.00 -1.13 14.51
N THR A 18 -4.48 0.03 14.98
CA THR A 18 -5.40 0.09 16.13
C THR A 18 -6.65 -0.75 15.89
N TRP A 19 -7.21 -0.71 14.68
CA TRP A 19 -8.38 -1.53 14.34
C TRP A 19 -8.04 -3.03 14.36
N LEU A 20 -6.93 -3.44 13.75
CA LEU A 20 -6.50 -4.85 13.73
C LEU A 20 -6.20 -5.37 15.14
N ASP A 21 -5.47 -4.59 15.95
CA ASP A 21 -5.14 -4.91 17.33
C ASP A 21 -6.41 -5.04 18.18
N LYS A 22 -7.36 -4.10 18.05
CA LYS A 22 -8.65 -4.11 18.76
C LYS A 22 -9.46 -5.36 18.45
N ASN A 23 -9.44 -5.83 17.21
CA ASN A 23 -10.18 -7.01 16.77
C ASN A 23 -9.34 -8.31 16.83
N LYS A 24 -8.16 -8.27 17.45
CA LYS A 24 -7.25 -9.42 17.62
C LYS A 24 -6.85 -10.10 16.30
N VAL A 25 -6.78 -9.34 15.22
CA VAL A 25 -6.33 -9.82 13.91
C VAL A 25 -4.81 -9.76 13.87
N ALA A 26 -4.13 -10.91 13.77
CA ALA A 26 -2.67 -10.97 13.74
C ALA A 26 -2.10 -10.48 12.39
N TYR A 27 -1.13 -9.57 12.45
CA TYR A 27 -0.43 -9.05 11.28
C TYR A 27 1.06 -8.80 11.55
N GLN A 28 1.87 -8.86 10.50
CA GLN A 28 3.25 -8.39 10.49
C GLN A 28 3.29 -7.02 9.85
N PHE A 29 4.04 -6.07 10.42
CA PHE A 29 4.24 -4.76 9.80
C PHE A 29 5.50 -4.75 8.96
N TYR A 30 5.36 -4.27 7.73
CA TYR A 30 6.46 -4.09 6.79
C TYR A 30 6.66 -2.59 6.50
N ASP A 31 7.85 -2.07 6.78
CA ASP A 31 8.17 -0.65 6.61
C ASP A 31 8.94 -0.42 5.32
N TYR A 32 8.28 0.18 4.34
CA TYR A 32 8.91 0.46 3.05
C TYR A 32 10.12 1.40 3.12
N ARG A 33 10.20 2.26 4.15
CA ARG A 33 11.35 3.19 4.28
C ARG A 33 12.60 2.47 4.74
N LYS A 34 12.43 1.39 5.52
CA LYS A 34 13.54 0.64 6.07
C LYS A 34 13.94 -0.49 5.14
N ASP A 35 12.96 -1.24 4.64
CA ASP A 35 13.18 -2.50 3.94
C ASP A 35 13.09 -2.34 2.41
N GLY A 36 12.66 -1.18 1.93
CA GLY A 36 12.42 -0.93 0.50
C GLY A 36 11.19 -1.71 -0.01
N ILE A 37 11.00 -1.76 -1.32
CA ILE A 37 10.05 -2.68 -1.95
C ILE A 37 10.43 -2.88 -3.42
N SER A 38 10.35 -4.12 -3.92
CA SER A 38 10.68 -4.40 -5.32
C SER A 38 9.54 -4.00 -6.27
N PRO A 39 9.84 -3.66 -7.54
CA PRO A 39 8.81 -3.38 -8.54
C PRO A 39 7.88 -4.57 -8.75
N GLU A 40 8.41 -5.80 -8.68
CA GLU A 40 7.63 -7.03 -8.83
C GLU A 40 6.58 -7.16 -7.72
N LYS A 41 6.95 -6.81 -6.48
CA LYS A 41 6.03 -6.83 -5.34
C LYS A 41 4.95 -5.77 -5.45
N VAL A 42 5.29 -4.57 -5.93
CA VAL A 42 4.27 -3.55 -6.20
C VAL A 42 3.36 -4.00 -7.34
N ALA A 43 3.92 -4.60 -8.38
CA ALA A 43 3.17 -5.09 -9.53
C ALA A 43 2.18 -6.21 -9.17
N SER A 44 2.50 -7.07 -8.18
CA SER A 44 1.56 -8.11 -7.74
C SER A 44 0.27 -7.55 -7.16
N TRP A 45 0.29 -6.33 -6.61
CA TRP A 45 -0.94 -5.67 -6.14
C TRP A 45 -1.85 -5.23 -7.29
N PHE A 46 -1.30 -5.07 -8.50
CA PHE A 46 -2.09 -4.61 -9.65
C PHE A 46 -3.06 -5.65 -10.18
N SER A 47 -2.88 -6.91 -9.79
CA SER A 47 -3.83 -7.99 -10.05
C SER A 47 -5.13 -7.84 -9.25
N GLU A 48 -5.05 -7.21 -8.07
CA GLU A 48 -6.21 -7.02 -7.17
C GLU A 48 -6.77 -5.60 -7.22
N PHE A 49 -5.90 -4.61 -7.41
CA PHE A 49 -6.27 -3.19 -7.44
C PHE A 49 -5.71 -2.50 -8.67
N PRO A 50 -6.47 -1.63 -9.37
CA PRO A 50 -5.92 -0.84 -10.46
C PRO A 50 -4.68 -0.05 -10.01
N TRP A 51 -3.63 -0.04 -10.84
CA TRP A 51 -2.36 0.61 -10.50
C TRP A 51 -2.51 2.10 -10.15
N ASP A 52 -3.49 2.79 -10.75
CA ASP A 52 -3.80 4.19 -10.46
C ASP A 52 -4.37 4.40 -9.05
N LYS A 53 -5.02 3.37 -8.48
CA LYS A 53 -5.52 3.38 -7.10
C LYS A 53 -4.41 3.10 -6.11
N VAL A 54 -3.48 2.21 -6.47
CA VAL A 54 -2.30 1.89 -5.65
C VAL A 54 -1.35 3.08 -5.60
N LEU A 55 -1.28 3.90 -6.66
CA LEU A 55 -0.58 5.18 -6.65
C LEU A 55 -1.34 6.23 -5.82
N ASN A 56 -0.69 6.76 -4.79
CA ASN A 56 -1.24 7.85 -3.99
C ASN A 56 -0.90 9.21 -4.59
N LYS A 57 -1.75 9.68 -5.52
CA LYS A 57 -1.64 11.03 -6.11
C LYS A 57 -1.74 12.18 -5.10
N ALA A 58 -2.25 11.93 -3.90
CA ALA A 58 -2.34 12.93 -2.84
C ALA A 58 -1.08 13.00 -1.96
N SER A 59 -0.15 12.03 -2.08
CA SER A 59 1.09 12.01 -1.29
C SER A 59 1.98 13.21 -1.63
N THR A 60 2.75 13.68 -0.64
CA THR A 60 3.76 14.72 -0.86
C THR A 60 4.78 14.26 -1.88
N THR A 61 5.26 13.01 -1.74
CA THR A 61 6.20 12.40 -2.68
C THR A 61 5.71 12.49 -4.11
N TRP A 62 4.46 12.11 -4.42
CA TRP A 62 3.93 12.26 -5.77
C TRP A 62 3.88 13.73 -6.23
N LYS A 63 3.50 14.65 -5.35
CA LYS A 63 3.42 16.08 -5.68
C LYS A 63 4.79 16.68 -5.98
N GLU A 64 5.82 16.25 -5.25
CA GLU A 64 7.21 16.68 -5.37
C GLU A 64 7.93 16.13 -6.60
N LEU A 65 7.41 15.08 -7.25
CA LEU A 65 7.96 14.57 -8.51
C LEU A 65 7.87 15.61 -9.63
N SER A 66 8.87 15.60 -10.51
CA SER A 66 8.88 16.43 -11.72
C SER A 66 7.75 16.04 -12.68
N ASP A 67 7.32 16.97 -13.54
CA ASP A 67 6.28 16.67 -14.53
C ASP A 67 6.69 15.55 -15.49
N GLU A 68 7.98 15.46 -15.82
CA GLU A 68 8.56 14.36 -16.62
C GLU A 68 8.40 13.00 -15.93
N GLU A 69 8.69 12.93 -14.62
CA GLU A 69 8.54 11.70 -13.83
C GLU A 69 7.07 11.26 -13.76
N LYS A 70 6.16 12.23 -13.58
CA LYS A 70 4.72 11.98 -13.57
C LYS A 70 4.23 11.50 -14.94
N ALA A 71 4.68 12.14 -16.03
CA ALA A 71 4.30 11.80 -17.40
C ALA A 71 4.81 10.41 -17.82
N ASN A 72 5.92 9.94 -17.25
CA ASN A 72 6.45 8.60 -17.49
C ASN A 72 5.56 7.48 -16.91
N VAL A 73 4.65 7.79 -15.99
CA VAL A 73 3.69 6.81 -15.43
C VAL A 73 2.49 6.64 -16.37
N THR A 74 2.70 5.85 -17.41
CA THR A 74 1.71 5.58 -18.47
C THR A 74 1.01 4.22 -18.34
N ASN A 75 1.57 3.27 -17.57
CA ASN A 75 1.04 1.92 -17.45
C ASN A 75 1.47 1.27 -16.12
N ALA A 76 1.00 0.05 -15.87
CA ALA A 76 1.33 -0.72 -14.67
C ALA A 76 2.84 -0.91 -14.49
N GLN A 77 3.60 -1.20 -15.55
CA GLN A 77 5.03 -1.44 -15.44
C GLN A 77 5.79 -0.17 -15.02
N SER A 78 5.48 0.98 -15.62
CA SER A 78 6.09 2.26 -15.24
C SER A 78 5.64 2.72 -13.85
N ALA A 79 4.39 2.46 -13.48
CA ALA A 79 3.89 2.71 -12.12
C ALA A 79 4.64 1.88 -11.08
N ALA A 80 4.84 0.57 -11.29
CA ALA A 80 5.58 -0.29 -10.38
C ALA A 80 7.02 0.19 -10.16
N LYS A 81 7.71 0.56 -11.24
CA LYS A 81 9.08 1.09 -11.17
C LYS A 81 9.13 2.38 -10.34
N LEU A 82 8.22 3.32 -10.63
CA LEU A 82 8.18 4.60 -9.92
C LEU A 82 7.83 4.42 -8.44
N LEU A 83 6.84 3.58 -8.12
CA LEU A 83 6.41 3.31 -6.76
C LEU A 83 7.45 2.53 -5.95
N SER A 84 8.21 1.63 -6.58
CA SER A 84 9.33 0.95 -5.93
C SER A 84 10.48 1.91 -5.61
N ALA A 85 10.78 2.85 -6.52
CA ALA A 85 11.76 3.90 -6.27
C ALA A 85 11.28 4.94 -5.25
N ASN A 86 9.96 5.17 -5.17
CA ASN A 86 9.32 6.13 -4.28
C ASN A 86 8.22 5.47 -3.42
N PRO A 87 8.56 4.60 -2.45
CA PRO A 87 7.56 3.79 -1.74
C PRO A 87 6.57 4.61 -0.92
N THR A 88 6.92 5.86 -0.58
CA THR A 88 6.02 6.78 0.11
C THR A 88 4.90 7.33 -0.78
N ALA A 89 5.00 7.15 -2.11
CA ALA A 89 3.94 7.43 -3.07
C ALA A 89 2.93 6.27 -3.21
N ILE A 90 3.17 5.12 -2.57
CA ILE A 90 2.21 4.01 -2.51
C ILE A 90 1.04 4.41 -1.59
N LYS A 91 -0.18 4.01 -1.95
CA LYS A 91 -1.37 4.16 -1.11
C LYS A 91 -1.32 3.17 0.04
N ARG A 92 -1.56 3.69 1.25
CA ARG A 92 -1.22 3.02 2.50
C ARG A 92 -2.44 2.96 3.44
N PRO A 93 -2.60 1.87 4.21
CA PRO A 93 -1.87 0.59 4.11
C PRO A 93 -2.22 -0.21 2.85
N VAL A 94 -1.34 -1.13 2.46
CA VAL A 94 -1.74 -2.31 1.68
C VAL A 94 -1.68 -3.50 2.64
N ILE A 95 -2.71 -4.35 2.69
CA ILE A 95 -2.68 -5.56 3.52
C ILE A 95 -2.77 -6.79 2.63
N GLU A 96 -1.81 -7.69 2.79
CA GLU A 96 -1.80 -8.99 2.13
C GLU A 96 -2.18 -10.12 3.08
N ASP A 97 -2.74 -11.18 2.52
CA ASP A 97 -2.86 -12.47 3.20
C ASP A 97 -1.58 -13.32 3.08
N GLU A 98 -1.65 -14.54 3.61
CA GLU A 98 -0.52 -15.48 3.58
C GLU A 98 -0.16 -16.02 2.19
N SER A 99 -1.08 -15.93 1.23
CA SER A 99 -0.81 -16.28 -0.16
C SER A 99 -0.12 -15.14 -0.93
N GLY A 100 0.01 -13.97 -0.30
CA GLY A 100 0.53 -12.76 -0.93
C GLY A 100 -0.52 -11.98 -1.72
N LYS A 101 -1.81 -12.35 -1.61
CA LYS A 101 -2.92 -11.64 -2.25
C LYS A 101 -3.24 -10.37 -1.47
N ALA A 102 -3.30 -9.24 -2.15
CA ALA A 102 -3.68 -7.96 -1.55
C ALA A 102 -5.19 -7.94 -1.28
N LEU A 103 -5.57 -7.87 0.00
CA LEU A 103 -6.97 -7.90 0.43
C LEU A 103 -7.57 -6.50 0.54
N THR A 104 -6.81 -5.53 1.03
CA THR A 104 -7.30 -4.16 1.24
C THR A 104 -6.27 -3.12 0.84
N LEU A 105 -6.79 -1.98 0.37
CA LEU A 105 -6.02 -0.81 -0.04
C LEU A 105 -6.54 0.45 0.67
N GLY A 106 -5.70 1.02 1.53
CA GLY A 106 -6.09 2.08 2.46
C GLY A 106 -6.81 1.55 3.70
N TYR A 107 -7.21 2.47 4.57
CA TYR A 107 -8.05 2.16 5.72
C TYR A 107 -9.50 2.56 5.44
N ASN A 108 -10.40 1.60 5.56
CA ASN A 108 -11.84 1.81 5.61
C ASN A 108 -12.43 0.78 6.57
N GLU A 109 -13.06 1.25 7.65
CA GLU A 109 -13.55 0.38 8.71
C GLU A 109 -14.57 -0.65 8.21
N LYS A 110 -15.49 -0.26 7.33
CA LYS A 110 -16.50 -1.16 6.76
C LYS A 110 -15.85 -2.28 5.95
N ILE A 111 -14.91 -1.93 5.07
CA ILE A 111 -14.16 -2.92 4.28
C ILE A 111 -13.38 -3.87 5.20
N TYR A 112 -12.78 -3.34 6.27
CA TYR A 112 -12.01 -4.16 7.21
C TYR A 112 -12.90 -5.14 7.97
N GLN A 113 -14.08 -4.72 8.43
CA GLN A 113 -15.07 -5.60 9.04
C GLN A 113 -15.46 -6.74 8.08
N GLU A 114 -15.84 -6.39 6.85
CA GLU A 114 -16.24 -7.35 5.81
C GLU A 114 -15.11 -8.28 5.36
N THR A 115 -13.85 -7.90 5.57
CA THR A 115 -12.69 -8.68 5.14
C THR A 115 -12.14 -9.58 6.24
N TYR A 116 -12.03 -9.06 7.48
CA TYR A 116 -11.28 -9.71 8.56
C TYR A 116 -12.13 -10.27 9.70
N LEU A 117 -13.42 -9.92 9.79
CA LEU A 117 -14.32 -10.37 10.87
C LEU A 117 -15.51 -11.20 10.35
N LYS A 118 -15.36 -11.78 9.16
CA LYS A 118 -16.34 -12.73 8.63
C LYS A 118 -16.43 -13.99 9.48
#